data_AF-A0A2V7BA44-F1
#
_entry.id   AF-A0A2V7BA44-F1
#
_cell.length_a   1.000
_cell.length_b   1.000
_cell.length_c   1.000
_cell.angle_alpha   90.00
_cell.angle_beta   90.00
_cell.angle_gamma   90.00
#
_symmetry.space_group_name_H-M   'P 1'
#
loop_
_entity.id
_entity.type
_entity.pdbx_description
1 polymer ?
#
loop_
_entity_poly.entity_id
_entity_poly.type
_entity_poly.pdbx_seq_one_letter_code
_entity_poly.pdbx_strand_id
1 'polypeptide(L)'
;MVFAYYARLTRAQQAIYRKSDALTEVRLERPADLHPRVAALETALKAEDRAATQAASRALIRGLTDAMGLPPVEVTVLAARPHARWGELHGLYTNERGKPPKIQLWMRTAKQKRVVAFRTFLRTLLHEVGHHVDYTGLRLKDSFHTEGFYKRESSLFYQLVPERRTVMVTIEERLKLPPEANLERMERTATDLAAAIKGQREAALSRRPDPKNWAAKEVVCHLRDTEEVFMGRFQTILSMDEPKLLAPAPDLADRWAEERQYLRCDAERALEAFRKRREEALAFLRNLGPSDWQRGGLHAVRGRMTIGDWVAVMAWHDDNHLDQLQRALEGRA
;
A
#
# COMPACT_ATOMS: atom_id res chain seq x y z
N MET A 1 3.67 -18.79 -12.34
CA MET A 1 3.66 -19.97 -11.46
C MET A 1 2.41 -20.78 -11.77
N VAL A 2 2.54 -22.08 -12.03
CA VAL A 2 1.38 -22.93 -12.36
C VAL A 2 0.85 -23.56 -11.07
N PHE A 3 -0.46 -23.45 -10.81
CA PHE A 3 -1.06 -24.03 -9.61
C PHE A 3 -1.03 -25.57 -9.63
N ALA A 4 -0.88 -26.19 -8.46
CA ALA A 4 -0.71 -27.64 -8.31
C ALA A 4 -1.86 -28.47 -8.94
N TYR A 5 -3.07 -27.92 -9.03
CA TYR A 5 -4.20 -28.63 -9.64
C TYR A 5 -4.12 -28.72 -11.18
N TYR A 6 -3.28 -27.92 -11.83
CA TYR A 6 -3.16 -27.89 -13.29
C TYR A 6 -2.78 -29.25 -13.89
N ALA A 7 -1.89 -30.00 -13.22
CA ALA A 7 -1.46 -31.32 -13.65
C ALA A 7 -2.61 -32.36 -13.66
N ARG A 8 -3.69 -32.09 -12.91
CA ARG A 8 -4.89 -32.95 -12.84
C ARG A 8 -5.95 -32.59 -13.88
N LEU A 9 -5.76 -31.51 -14.62
CA LEU A 9 -6.69 -31.06 -15.67
C LEU A 9 -6.51 -31.89 -16.95
N THR A 10 -7.61 -32.16 -17.65
CA THR A 10 -7.56 -32.73 -19.00
C THR A 10 -6.83 -31.80 -19.97
N ARG A 11 -6.35 -32.31 -21.11
CA ARG A 11 -5.68 -31.47 -22.13
C ARG A 11 -6.55 -30.29 -22.60
N ALA A 12 -7.87 -30.50 -22.72
CA ALA A 12 -8.82 -29.46 -23.07
C ALA A 12 -8.92 -28.37 -21.98
N GLN A 13 -8.99 -28.78 -20.71
CA GLN A 13 -9.02 -27.84 -19.57
C GLN A 13 -7.69 -27.11 -19.41
N GLN A 14 -6.55 -27.76 -19.63
CA GLN A 14 -5.25 -27.09 -19.62
C GLN A 14 -5.15 -26.02 -20.73
N ALA A 15 -5.73 -26.27 -21.90
CA ALA A 15 -5.79 -25.26 -22.96
C ALA A 15 -6.65 -24.05 -22.55
N ILE A 16 -7.78 -24.28 -21.86
CA ILE A 16 -8.62 -23.20 -21.30
C ILE A 16 -7.85 -22.44 -20.22
N TYR A 17 -7.22 -23.15 -19.28
CA TYR A 17 -6.37 -22.57 -18.23
C TYR A 17 -5.32 -21.64 -18.83
N ARG A 18 -4.54 -22.11 -19.83
CA ARG A 18 -3.48 -21.30 -20.45
C ARG A 18 -4.03 -20.05 -21.16
N LYS A 19 -5.21 -20.15 -21.79
CA LYS A 19 -5.87 -18.97 -22.38
C LYS A 19 -6.28 -17.94 -21.33
N SER A 20 -6.86 -18.38 -20.21
CA SER A 20 -7.17 -17.48 -19.09
C SER A 20 -5.89 -16.91 -18.48
N ASP A 21 -4.84 -17.70 -18.30
CA ASP A 21 -3.58 -17.27 -17.71
C ASP A 21 -2.80 -16.25 -18.56
N ALA A 22 -2.96 -16.29 -19.88
CA ALA A 22 -2.27 -15.40 -20.81
C ALA A 22 -2.72 -13.92 -20.72
N LEU A 23 -3.98 -13.66 -20.33
CA LEU A 23 -4.46 -12.30 -20.14
C LEU A 23 -4.20 -11.86 -18.70
N THR A 24 -3.21 -11.00 -18.47
CA THR A 24 -2.83 -10.59 -17.11
C THR A 24 -3.41 -9.24 -16.68
N GLU A 25 -4.01 -8.50 -17.60
CA GLU A 25 -4.48 -7.13 -17.37
C GLU A 25 -5.81 -6.89 -18.08
N VAL A 26 -6.70 -6.09 -17.48
CA VAL A 26 -7.89 -5.55 -18.14
C VAL A 26 -7.80 -4.03 -18.06
N ARG A 27 -7.52 -3.37 -19.18
CA ARG A 27 -7.35 -1.92 -19.23
C ARG A 27 -8.69 -1.24 -19.42
N LEU A 28 -9.01 -0.33 -18.51
CA LEU A 28 -10.14 0.58 -18.64
C LEU A 28 -9.62 1.87 -19.28
N GLU A 29 -10.26 2.37 -20.33
CA GLU A 29 -9.80 3.59 -21.01
C GLU A 29 -9.92 4.84 -20.13
N ARG A 30 -11.01 4.91 -19.34
CA ARG A 30 -11.31 6.04 -18.45
C ARG A 30 -11.72 5.55 -17.06
N PRO A 31 -10.80 4.98 -16.26
CA PRO A 31 -11.12 4.43 -14.96
C PRO A 31 -11.64 5.48 -13.98
N ALA A 32 -11.23 6.75 -14.14
CA ALA A 32 -11.68 7.87 -13.33
C ALA A 32 -13.21 8.07 -13.35
N ASP A 33 -13.87 7.76 -14.47
CA ASP A 33 -15.33 7.87 -14.60
C ASP A 33 -16.08 6.91 -13.66
N LEU A 34 -15.41 5.87 -13.17
CA LEU A 34 -15.95 4.88 -12.24
C LEU A 34 -15.65 5.21 -10.77
N HIS A 35 -14.71 6.11 -10.47
CA HIS A 35 -14.31 6.45 -9.09
C HIS A 35 -15.49 6.95 -8.24
N PRO A 36 -16.42 7.81 -8.73
CA PRO A 36 -17.60 8.20 -7.95
C PRO A 36 -18.49 7.01 -7.57
N ARG A 37 -18.58 5.99 -8.43
CA ARG A 37 -19.38 4.78 -8.16
C ARG A 37 -18.70 3.89 -7.12
N VAL A 38 -17.37 3.81 -7.16
CA VAL A 38 -16.55 3.14 -6.15
C VAL A 38 -16.72 3.80 -4.78
N ALA A 39 -16.66 5.14 -4.73
CA ALA A 39 -16.88 5.90 -3.50
C ALA A 39 -18.30 5.73 -2.95
N ALA A 40 -19.32 5.75 -3.81
CA ALA A 40 -20.71 5.50 -3.41
C ALA A 40 -20.88 4.09 -2.83
N LEU A 41 -20.21 3.08 -3.40
CA LEU A 41 -20.21 1.72 -2.87
C LEU A 41 -19.55 1.66 -1.48
N GLU A 42 -18.42 2.32 -1.29
CA GLU A 42 -17.74 2.38 0.01
C GLU A 42 -18.63 3.02 1.08
N THR A 43 -19.25 4.17 0.77
CA THR A 43 -20.16 4.87 1.67
C THR A 43 -21.36 4.01 2.05
N ALA A 44 -22.01 3.38 1.07
CA ALA A 44 -23.18 2.54 1.31
C ALA A 44 -22.84 1.30 2.17
N LEU A 45 -21.69 0.68 1.92
CA LEU A 45 -21.24 -0.48 2.68
C LEU A 45 -20.92 -0.10 4.13
N LYS A 46 -20.20 1.02 4.35
CA LYS A 46 -19.88 1.53 5.69
C LYS A 46 -21.12 1.93 6.50
N ALA A 47 -22.16 2.41 5.82
CA ALA A 47 -23.45 2.71 6.44
C ALA A 47 -24.25 1.43 6.82
N GLU A 48 -23.73 0.25 6.48
CA GLU A 48 -24.39 -1.05 6.63
C GLU A 48 -25.77 -1.16 5.93
N ASP A 49 -26.05 -0.28 4.97
CA ASP A 49 -27.30 -0.25 4.22
C ASP A 49 -27.23 -1.22 3.04
N ARG A 50 -27.96 -2.34 3.15
CA ARG A 50 -28.02 -3.38 2.12
C ARG A 50 -28.62 -2.88 0.81
N ALA A 51 -29.66 -2.05 0.87
CA ALA A 51 -30.35 -1.56 -0.32
C ALA A 51 -29.46 -0.55 -1.08
N ALA A 52 -28.81 0.36 -0.36
CA ALA A 52 -27.82 1.27 -0.94
C ALA A 52 -26.61 0.49 -1.50
N THR A 53 -26.10 -0.50 -0.76
CA THR A 53 -24.96 -1.33 -1.21
C THR A 53 -25.32 -2.11 -2.49
N GLN A 54 -26.54 -2.64 -2.56
CA GLN A 54 -27.09 -3.30 -3.74
C GLN A 54 -27.16 -2.36 -4.95
N ALA A 55 -27.66 -1.13 -4.77
CA ALA A 55 -27.78 -0.14 -5.83
C ALA A 55 -26.41 0.32 -6.32
N ALA A 56 -25.50 0.64 -5.40
CA ALA A 56 -24.13 1.05 -5.71
C ALA A 56 -23.34 -0.07 -6.42
N SER A 57 -23.48 -1.32 -5.98
CA SER A 57 -22.83 -2.46 -6.64
C SER A 57 -23.33 -2.65 -8.08
N ARG A 58 -24.65 -2.51 -8.33
CA ARG A 58 -25.22 -2.55 -9.69
C ARG A 58 -24.70 -1.42 -10.55
N ALA A 59 -24.64 -0.21 -10.01
CA ALA A 59 -24.16 0.97 -10.73
C ALA A 59 -22.69 0.86 -11.13
N LEU A 60 -21.84 0.35 -10.22
CA LEU A 60 -20.42 0.09 -10.51
C LEU A 60 -20.25 -0.99 -11.57
N ILE A 61 -20.98 -2.11 -11.45
CA ILE A 61 -20.88 -3.23 -12.40
C ILE A 61 -21.34 -2.87 -13.80
N ARG A 62 -22.46 -2.14 -13.92
CA ARG A 62 -22.90 -1.62 -15.22
C ARG A 62 -21.81 -0.75 -15.85
N GLY A 63 -21.25 0.18 -15.08
CA GLY A 63 -20.15 1.03 -15.58
C GLY A 63 -18.93 0.22 -16.01
N LEU A 64 -18.59 -0.84 -15.27
CA LEU A 64 -17.49 -1.74 -15.61
C LEU A 64 -17.75 -2.55 -16.88
N THR A 65 -18.92 -3.17 -17.01
CA THR A 65 -19.28 -3.92 -18.23
C THR A 65 -19.33 -3.01 -19.44
N ASP A 66 -19.88 -1.81 -19.29
CA ASP A 66 -19.93 -0.80 -20.36
C ASP A 66 -18.50 -0.39 -20.78
N ALA A 67 -17.62 -0.09 -19.82
CA ALA A 67 -16.24 0.31 -20.07
C ALA A 67 -15.38 -0.81 -20.70
N MET A 68 -15.72 -2.08 -20.46
CA MET A 68 -15.04 -3.24 -21.05
C MET A 68 -15.70 -3.73 -22.35
N GLY A 69 -16.84 -3.15 -22.76
CA GLY A 69 -17.63 -3.64 -23.89
C GLY A 69 -18.21 -5.05 -23.69
N LEU A 70 -18.50 -5.43 -22.44
CA LEU A 70 -19.04 -6.74 -22.09
C LEU A 70 -20.57 -6.71 -21.94
N PRO A 71 -21.26 -7.85 -22.17
CA PRO A 71 -22.69 -7.97 -21.86
C PRO A 71 -22.99 -7.60 -20.40
N PRO A 72 -24.20 -7.12 -20.09
CA PRO A 72 -24.56 -6.81 -18.71
C PRO A 72 -24.62 -8.08 -17.85
N VAL A 73 -24.26 -7.93 -16.57
CA VAL A 73 -24.36 -8.97 -15.54
C VAL A 73 -25.18 -8.46 -14.36
N GLU A 74 -26.10 -9.29 -13.87
CA GLU A 74 -26.92 -8.93 -12.71
C GLU A 74 -26.10 -9.04 -11.42
N VAL A 75 -26.29 -8.10 -10.49
CA VAL A 75 -25.68 -8.18 -9.15
C VAL A 75 -26.75 -8.29 -8.08
N THR A 76 -26.53 -9.17 -7.11
CA THR A 76 -27.35 -9.32 -5.90
C THR A 76 -26.48 -9.29 -4.64
N VAL A 77 -26.80 -8.40 -3.70
CA VAL A 77 -26.15 -8.28 -2.38
C VAL A 77 -27.04 -8.89 -1.31
N LEU A 78 -26.53 -9.94 -0.69
CA LEU A 78 -27.17 -10.72 0.35
C LEU A 78 -26.66 -10.33 1.74
N ALA A 79 -27.50 -10.52 2.75
CA ALA A 79 -27.20 -10.09 4.12
C ALA A 79 -26.13 -10.94 4.80
N ALA A 80 -26.36 -12.25 4.95
CA ALA A 80 -25.45 -13.15 5.67
C ALA A 80 -25.09 -14.38 4.83
N ARG A 81 -23.81 -14.77 4.89
CA ARG A 81 -23.25 -15.91 4.16
C ARG A 81 -23.86 -17.23 4.68
N PRO A 82 -24.32 -18.14 3.80
CA PRO A 82 -24.69 -19.49 4.22
C PRO A 82 -23.45 -20.24 4.72
N HIS A 83 -23.57 -20.97 5.84
CA HIS A 83 -22.48 -21.78 6.35
C HIS A 83 -22.48 -23.13 5.63
N ALA A 84 -21.47 -23.41 4.80
CA ALA A 84 -21.29 -24.71 4.17
C ALA A 84 -19.98 -25.37 4.63
N ARG A 85 -19.95 -26.71 4.69
CA ARG A 85 -18.77 -27.51 5.07
C ARG A 85 -17.66 -27.56 4.00
N TRP A 86 -17.91 -27.07 2.79
CA TRP A 86 -17.06 -27.25 1.60
C TRP A 86 -16.25 -26.00 1.18
N GLY A 87 -16.13 -25.01 2.07
CA GLY A 87 -15.33 -23.80 1.84
C GLY A 87 -16.13 -22.51 1.98
N GLU A 88 -15.41 -21.40 2.12
CA GLU A 88 -15.99 -20.07 2.26
C GLU A 88 -16.27 -19.43 0.90
N LEU A 89 -17.53 -19.45 0.45
CA LEU A 89 -17.96 -18.70 -0.72
C LEU A 89 -17.96 -17.20 -0.40
N HIS A 90 -17.07 -16.44 -1.04
CA HIS A 90 -16.97 -15.00 -0.85
C HIS A 90 -17.89 -14.26 -1.82
N GLY A 91 -17.94 -14.72 -3.07
CA GLY A 91 -18.93 -14.36 -4.08
C GLY A 91 -19.37 -15.62 -4.84
N LEU A 92 -20.35 -15.45 -5.72
CA LEU A 92 -20.79 -16.51 -6.63
C LEU A 92 -21.22 -15.90 -7.97
N TYR A 93 -20.48 -16.23 -9.01
CA TYR A 93 -20.87 -16.03 -10.39
C TYR A 93 -21.61 -17.26 -10.94
N THR A 94 -22.79 -17.03 -11.53
CA THR A 94 -23.55 -18.06 -12.25
C THR A 94 -23.80 -17.63 -13.70
N ASN A 95 -23.62 -18.60 -14.61
CA ASN A 95 -23.85 -18.43 -16.05
C ASN A 95 -24.62 -19.64 -16.58
N GLU A 96 -25.93 -19.66 -16.30
CA GLU A 96 -26.83 -20.72 -16.73
C GLU A 96 -27.37 -20.45 -18.15
N ARG A 97 -27.45 -21.49 -18.97
CA ARG A 97 -27.96 -21.37 -20.34
C ARG A 97 -29.40 -20.85 -20.34
N GLY A 98 -29.64 -19.74 -21.05
CA GLY A 98 -30.96 -19.12 -21.19
C GLY A 98 -31.35 -18.17 -20.06
N LYS A 99 -30.46 -17.90 -19.09
CA LYS A 99 -30.65 -16.88 -18.05
C LYS A 99 -29.56 -15.82 -18.16
N PRO A 100 -29.83 -14.56 -17.75
CA PRO A 100 -28.78 -13.56 -17.65
C PRO A 100 -27.72 -14.01 -16.63
N PRO A 101 -26.43 -13.74 -16.87
CA PRO A 101 -25.38 -14.06 -15.91
C PRO A 101 -25.58 -13.24 -14.64
N LYS A 102 -25.22 -13.81 -13.49
CA LYS A 102 -25.50 -13.22 -12.19
C LYS A 102 -24.30 -13.34 -11.26
N ILE A 103 -24.05 -12.28 -10.50
CA ILE A 103 -23.09 -12.18 -9.41
C ILE A 103 -23.85 -12.05 -8.10
N GLN A 104 -23.50 -12.88 -7.12
CA GLN A 104 -24.03 -12.80 -5.76
C GLN A 104 -22.89 -12.52 -4.79
N LEU A 105 -23.12 -11.58 -3.86
CA LEU A 105 -22.16 -11.17 -2.85
C LEU A 105 -22.81 -11.13 -1.48
N TRP A 106 -22.01 -11.28 -0.43
CA TRP A 106 -22.47 -11.14 0.95
C TRP A 106 -21.79 -9.95 1.62
N MET A 107 -22.59 -9.03 2.15
CA MET A 107 -22.04 -7.84 2.81
C MET A 107 -21.63 -8.07 4.27
N ARG A 108 -22.01 -9.20 4.89
CA ARG A 108 -21.63 -9.56 6.27
C ARG A 108 -20.89 -10.90 6.35
N THR A 109 -19.94 -10.97 7.27
CA THR A 109 -19.16 -12.18 7.59
C THR A 109 -20.02 -13.32 8.13
N ALA A 110 -19.66 -14.57 7.83
CA ALA A 110 -20.43 -15.75 8.23
C ALA A 110 -20.52 -15.95 9.75
N LYS A 111 -19.39 -15.78 10.46
CA LYS A 111 -19.24 -16.12 11.88
C LYS A 111 -19.64 -14.99 12.82
N GLN A 112 -19.29 -13.74 12.47
CA GLN A 112 -19.47 -12.58 13.35
C GLN A 112 -20.61 -11.65 12.92
N LYS A 113 -21.22 -11.87 11.75
CA LYS A 113 -22.28 -11.03 11.15
C LYS A 113 -21.92 -9.54 11.02
N ARG A 114 -20.63 -9.20 11.10
CA ARG A 114 -20.09 -7.85 10.87
C ARG A 114 -20.01 -7.56 9.38
N VAL A 115 -20.21 -6.30 9.00
CA VAL A 115 -20.00 -5.86 7.62
C VAL A 115 -18.55 -6.11 7.21
N VAL A 116 -18.35 -6.61 6.00
CA VAL A 116 -17.01 -6.86 5.45
C VAL A 116 -16.30 -5.54 5.14
N ALA A 117 -14.97 -5.51 5.27
CA ALA A 117 -14.19 -4.34 4.89
C ALA A 117 -14.40 -3.99 3.40
N PHE A 118 -14.43 -2.70 3.08
CA PHE A 118 -14.69 -2.22 1.72
C PHE A 118 -13.75 -2.83 0.67
N ARG A 119 -12.44 -2.83 0.92
CA ARG A 119 -11.46 -3.44 -0.01
C ARG A 119 -11.75 -4.92 -0.21
N THR A 120 -12.10 -5.66 0.84
CA THR A 120 -12.49 -7.08 0.74
C THR A 120 -13.75 -7.26 -0.10
N PHE A 121 -14.78 -6.43 0.12
CA PHE A 121 -16.02 -6.48 -0.66
C PHE A 121 -15.75 -6.21 -2.15
N LEU A 122 -14.99 -5.16 -2.46
CA LEU A 122 -14.68 -4.77 -3.82
C LEU A 122 -13.82 -5.82 -4.53
N ARG A 123 -12.76 -6.34 -3.90
CA ARG A 123 -11.97 -7.44 -4.47
C ARG A 123 -12.81 -8.68 -4.76
N THR A 124 -13.74 -9.01 -3.86
CA THR A 124 -14.69 -10.11 -4.09
C THR A 124 -15.58 -9.83 -5.31
N LEU A 125 -16.13 -8.62 -5.43
CA LEU A 125 -16.93 -8.23 -6.59
C LEU A 125 -16.11 -8.35 -7.90
N LEU A 126 -14.88 -7.84 -7.90
CA LEU A 126 -14.00 -7.87 -9.07
C LEU A 126 -13.51 -9.28 -9.42
N HIS A 127 -13.39 -10.16 -8.43
CA HIS A 127 -13.15 -11.58 -8.65
C HIS A 127 -14.29 -12.21 -9.47
N GLU A 128 -15.54 -11.96 -9.10
CA GLU A 128 -16.69 -12.46 -9.87
C GLU A 128 -16.81 -11.79 -11.26
N VAL A 129 -16.37 -10.54 -11.40
CA VAL A 129 -16.19 -9.90 -12.72
C VAL A 129 -15.14 -10.62 -13.55
N GLY A 130 -14.06 -11.11 -12.94
CA GLY A 130 -13.06 -11.94 -13.62
C GLY A 130 -13.68 -13.19 -14.25
N HIS A 131 -14.59 -13.87 -13.54
CA HIS A 131 -15.35 -14.98 -14.12
C HIS A 131 -16.23 -14.52 -15.28
N HIS A 132 -16.88 -13.37 -15.15
CA HIS A 132 -17.67 -12.80 -16.25
C HIS A 132 -16.84 -12.51 -17.50
N VAL A 133 -15.63 -11.95 -17.34
CA VAL A 133 -14.66 -11.73 -18.42
C VAL A 133 -14.28 -13.06 -19.10
N ASP A 134 -14.01 -14.11 -18.33
CA ASP A 134 -13.65 -15.42 -18.88
C ASP A 134 -14.76 -16.00 -19.76
N TYR A 135 -16.00 -15.99 -19.26
CA TYR A 135 -17.13 -16.59 -19.97
C TYR A 135 -17.63 -15.74 -21.15
N THR A 136 -17.63 -14.41 -21.02
CA THR A 136 -18.26 -13.54 -22.03
C THR A 136 -17.26 -12.84 -22.94
N GLY A 137 -16.18 -12.31 -22.37
CA GLY A 137 -15.12 -11.64 -23.11
C GLY A 137 -14.22 -12.64 -23.83
N LEU A 138 -13.64 -13.58 -23.09
CA LEU A 138 -12.74 -14.61 -23.63
C LEU A 138 -13.47 -15.83 -24.21
N ARG A 139 -14.78 -15.96 -23.94
CA ARG A 139 -15.64 -17.05 -24.42
C ARG A 139 -15.12 -18.44 -24.04
N LEU A 140 -14.58 -18.55 -22.83
CA LEU A 140 -14.07 -19.81 -22.29
C LEU A 140 -15.23 -20.70 -21.82
N LYS A 141 -15.08 -22.01 -21.96
CA LYS A 141 -16.07 -22.99 -21.50
C LYS A 141 -16.06 -23.19 -19.98
N ASP A 142 -14.97 -22.80 -19.33
CA ASP A 142 -14.73 -22.93 -17.90
C ASP A 142 -13.85 -21.75 -17.46
N SER A 143 -13.85 -21.41 -16.17
CA SER A 143 -13.06 -20.32 -15.62
C SER A 143 -12.23 -20.83 -14.44
N PHE A 144 -10.92 -20.92 -14.65
CA PHE A 144 -9.96 -21.39 -13.67
C PHE A 144 -9.31 -20.21 -12.95
N HIS A 145 -9.08 -20.34 -11.65
CA HIS A 145 -8.28 -19.40 -10.86
C HIS A 145 -6.79 -19.55 -11.20
N THR A 146 -6.38 -18.94 -12.30
CA THR A 146 -5.00 -18.88 -12.81
C THR A 146 -4.25 -17.66 -12.27
N GLU A 147 -2.94 -17.56 -12.51
CA GLU A 147 -2.19 -16.36 -12.10
C GLU A 147 -2.68 -15.14 -12.90
N GLY A 148 -2.91 -15.32 -14.20
CA GLY A 148 -3.53 -14.30 -15.06
C GLY A 148 -4.89 -13.84 -14.53
N PHE A 149 -5.74 -14.76 -14.05
CA PHE A 149 -7.03 -14.42 -13.44
C PHE A 149 -6.86 -13.47 -12.25
N TYR A 150 -5.99 -13.80 -11.29
CA TYR A 150 -5.74 -12.94 -10.13
C TYR A 150 -5.09 -11.60 -10.52
N LYS A 151 -4.22 -11.60 -11.53
CA LYS A 151 -3.62 -10.37 -12.05
C LYS A 151 -4.65 -9.44 -12.71
N ARG A 152 -5.65 -9.98 -13.42
CA ARG A 152 -6.77 -9.19 -13.96
C ARG A 152 -7.61 -8.55 -12.87
N GLU A 153 -7.98 -9.31 -11.84
CA GLU A 153 -8.69 -8.78 -10.67
C GLU A 153 -7.90 -7.62 -10.05
N SER A 154 -6.61 -7.82 -9.83
CA SER A 154 -5.77 -6.79 -9.21
C SER A 154 -5.56 -5.58 -10.12
N SER A 155 -5.42 -5.79 -11.43
CA SER A 155 -5.37 -4.73 -12.44
C SER A 155 -6.62 -3.85 -12.39
N LEU A 156 -7.82 -4.43 -12.34
CA LEU A 156 -9.06 -3.69 -12.20
C LEU A 156 -9.11 -2.96 -10.85
N PHE A 157 -8.73 -3.63 -9.77
CA PHE A 157 -8.76 -3.06 -8.42
C PHE A 157 -7.90 -1.78 -8.32
N TYR A 158 -6.66 -1.80 -8.82
CA TYR A 158 -5.76 -0.65 -8.74
C TYR A 158 -6.17 0.52 -9.66
N GLN A 159 -6.89 0.24 -10.75
CA GLN A 159 -7.47 1.29 -11.60
C GLN A 159 -8.68 1.97 -10.94
N LEU A 160 -9.49 1.21 -10.18
CA LEU A 160 -10.74 1.68 -9.57
C LEU A 160 -10.57 2.29 -8.18
N VAL A 161 -9.60 1.79 -7.43
CA VAL A 161 -9.18 2.33 -6.14
C VAL A 161 -7.80 2.94 -6.37
N PRO A 162 -7.72 4.18 -6.88
CA PRO A 162 -6.46 4.88 -6.87
C PRO A 162 -6.04 4.88 -5.40
N GLU A 163 -4.91 4.24 -5.11
CA GLU A 163 -4.32 4.40 -3.79
C GLU A 163 -4.23 5.91 -3.57
N ARG A 164 -4.52 6.39 -2.36
CA ARG A 164 -3.75 7.53 -1.86
C ARG A 164 -2.31 7.01 -1.71
N ARG A 165 -1.65 6.73 -2.83
CA ARG A 165 -0.23 6.97 -2.94
C ARG A 165 -0.18 8.47 -2.84
N THR A 166 0.13 8.97 -1.65
CA THR A 166 1.13 10.01 -1.58
C THR A 166 2.19 9.58 -2.59
N VAL A 167 2.22 10.22 -3.77
CA VAL A 167 3.30 9.98 -4.72
C VAL A 167 4.53 10.45 -3.96
N MET A 168 5.17 9.51 -3.28
CA MET A 168 6.34 9.82 -2.48
C MET A 168 7.38 10.24 -3.49
N VAL A 169 7.80 11.50 -3.39
CA VAL A 169 8.86 12.07 -4.23
C VAL A 169 10.03 11.10 -4.16
N THR A 170 10.53 10.65 -5.31
CA THR A 170 11.61 9.67 -5.31
C THR A 170 12.89 10.29 -4.75
N ILE A 171 13.85 9.45 -4.34
CA ILE A 171 15.15 9.96 -3.90
C ILE A 171 15.86 10.73 -5.03
N GLU A 172 15.72 10.30 -6.28
CA GLU A 172 16.27 10.99 -7.45
C GLU A 172 15.62 12.35 -7.70
N GLU A 173 14.32 12.48 -7.44
CA GLU A 173 13.62 13.75 -7.53
C GLU A 173 14.06 14.70 -6.39
N ARG A 174 14.23 14.17 -5.18
CA ARG A 174 14.72 14.92 -4.02
C ARG A 174 16.13 15.45 -4.18
N LEU A 175 17.04 14.65 -4.75
CA LEU A 175 18.43 15.03 -5.01
C LEU A 175 18.55 16.19 -6.00
N LYS A 176 17.51 16.46 -6.81
CA LYS A 176 17.47 17.60 -7.73
C LYS A 176 16.96 18.89 -7.07
N LEU A 177 16.38 18.80 -5.87
CA LEU A 177 15.86 19.96 -5.16
C LEU A 177 17.00 20.70 -4.46
N PRO A 178 16.90 22.04 -4.32
CA PRO A 178 17.88 22.81 -3.56
C PRO A 178 17.87 22.39 -2.07
N PRO A 179 18.99 22.51 -1.35
CA PRO A 179 19.08 22.14 0.06
C PRO A 179 17.98 22.77 0.94
N GLU A 180 17.63 24.02 0.67
CA GLU A 180 16.62 24.78 1.41
C GLU A 180 15.25 24.09 1.37
N ALA A 181 14.82 23.59 0.22
CA ALA A 181 13.55 22.88 0.08
C ALA A 181 13.53 21.57 0.88
N ASN A 182 14.68 20.90 0.98
CA ASN A 182 14.82 19.68 1.78
C ASN A 182 14.84 19.99 3.28
N LEU A 183 15.50 21.08 3.71
CA LEU A 183 15.49 21.56 5.09
C LEU A 183 14.08 21.93 5.56
N GLU A 184 13.32 22.68 4.75
CA GLU A 184 11.92 23.03 5.05
C GLU A 184 11.06 21.79 5.25
N ARG A 185 11.31 20.73 4.47
CA ARG A 185 10.56 19.49 4.59
C ARG A 185 10.93 18.70 5.84
N MET A 186 12.23 18.66 6.18
CA MET A 186 12.72 18.09 7.44
C MET A 186 12.15 18.82 8.66
N GLU A 187 11.96 20.14 8.59
CA GLU A 187 11.36 20.93 9.67
C GLU A 187 9.90 20.54 9.95
N ARG A 188 9.15 20.14 8.91
CA ARG A 188 7.75 19.70 9.07
C ARG A 188 7.60 18.31 9.68
N THR A 189 8.61 17.44 9.57
CA THR A 189 8.52 16.02 9.95
C THR A 189 8.04 15.80 11.38
N ALA A 190 8.55 16.56 12.35
CA ALA A 190 8.14 16.41 13.75
C ALA A 190 6.66 16.78 13.99
N THR A 191 6.13 17.74 13.23
CA THR A 191 4.71 18.12 13.28
C THR A 191 3.83 17.06 12.64
N ASP A 192 4.25 16.50 11.51
CA ASP A 192 3.53 15.42 10.82
C ASP A 192 3.45 14.15 11.69
N LEU A 193 4.56 13.79 12.33
CA LEU A 193 4.59 12.68 13.28
C LEU A 193 3.66 12.93 14.48
N ALA A 194 3.70 14.13 15.05
CA ALA A 194 2.81 14.52 16.15
C ALA A 194 1.34 14.38 15.76
N ALA A 195 0.98 14.86 14.57
CA ALA A 195 -0.38 14.74 14.06
C ALA A 195 -0.80 13.28 13.85
N ALA A 196 0.10 12.43 13.36
CA ALA A 196 -0.20 11.03 13.11
C ALA A 196 -0.41 10.20 14.40
N ILE A 197 0.35 10.47 15.46
CA ILE A 197 0.24 9.72 16.72
C ILE A 197 -0.83 10.29 17.67
N LYS A 198 -1.23 11.55 17.50
CA LYS A 198 -2.19 12.23 18.38
C LYS A 198 -3.50 11.45 18.49
N GLY A 199 -3.89 11.12 19.73
CA GLY A 199 -5.14 10.42 20.02
C GLY A 199 -5.15 8.93 19.65
N GLN A 200 -4.01 8.38 19.19
CA GLN A 200 -3.89 6.94 18.95
C GLN A 200 -3.79 6.18 20.27
N ARG A 201 -4.38 4.99 20.29
CA ARG A 201 -4.30 4.07 21.43
C ARG A 201 -2.91 3.42 21.45
N GLU A 202 -2.37 3.16 22.64
CA GLU A 202 -1.08 2.45 22.76
C GLU A 202 -1.06 1.10 22.04
N ALA A 203 -2.17 0.34 22.11
CA ALA A 203 -2.32 -0.91 21.38
C ALA A 203 -2.27 -0.75 19.85
N ALA A 204 -2.66 0.40 19.30
CA ALA A 204 -2.52 0.69 17.87
C ALA A 204 -1.08 1.08 17.52
N LEU A 205 -0.45 1.91 18.35
CA LEU A 205 0.96 2.34 18.18
C LEU A 205 1.95 1.17 18.26
N SER A 206 1.60 0.14 19.04
CA SER A 206 2.41 -1.08 19.26
C SER A 206 2.18 -2.20 18.26
N ARG A 207 1.14 -2.09 17.42
CA ARG A 207 0.75 -3.21 16.57
C ARG A 207 1.56 -3.21 15.27
N ARG A 208 2.43 -4.21 15.12
CA ARG A 208 3.02 -4.55 13.82
C ARG A 208 1.94 -5.07 12.86
N PRO A 209 1.88 -4.61 11.59
CA PRO A 209 0.94 -5.16 10.59
C PRO A 209 1.20 -6.63 10.27
N ASP A 210 2.47 -7.03 10.24
CA ASP A 210 2.94 -8.40 10.02
C ASP A 210 4.35 -8.58 10.66
N PRO A 211 4.95 -9.78 10.63
CA PRO A 211 6.26 -10.02 11.24
C PRO A 211 7.43 -9.24 10.63
N LYS A 212 7.31 -8.75 9.39
CA LYS A 212 8.37 -8.04 8.64
C LYS A 212 8.25 -6.53 8.72
N ASN A 213 7.08 -6.00 9.08
CA ASN A 213 6.79 -4.58 9.11
C ASN A 213 6.74 -4.04 10.54
N TRP A 214 7.35 -2.87 10.75
CA TRP A 214 7.38 -2.21 12.05
C TRP A 214 6.03 -1.65 12.49
N ALA A 215 5.85 -1.54 13.80
CA ALA A 215 4.77 -0.80 14.41
C ALA A 215 5.04 0.70 14.32
N ALA A 216 4.00 1.52 14.45
CA ALA A 216 4.10 2.98 14.35
C ALA A 216 5.14 3.58 15.32
N LYS A 217 5.21 3.11 16.57
CA LYS A 217 6.20 3.63 17.54
C LYS A 217 7.64 3.23 17.23
N GLU A 218 7.84 2.08 16.59
CA GLU A 218 9.17 1.64 16.18
C GLU A 218 9.71 2.54 15.09
N VAL A 219 8.83 2.98 14.17
CA VAL A 219 9.17 3.99 13.16
C VAL A 219 9.60 5.31 13.81
N VAL A 220 8.88 5.79 14.83
CA VAL A 220 9.25 7.03 15.56
C VAL A 220 10.61 6.88 16.25
N CYS A 221 10.86 5.74 16.91
CA CYS A 221 12.14 5.47 17.57
C CYS A 221 13.30 5.37 16.56
N HIS A 222 13.05 4.76 15.40
CA HIS A 222 14.03 4.66 14.34
C HIS A 222 14.42 6.04 13.79
N LEU A 223 13.45 6.91 13.52
CA LEU A 223 13.70 8.29 13.08
C LEU A 223 14.52 9.06 14.13
N ARG A 224 14.18 8.95 15.42
CA ARG A 224 14.96 9.54 16.53
C ARG A 224 16.43 9.09 16.50
N ASP A 225 16.67 7.81 16.28
CA ASP A 225 18.01 7.23 16.38
C ASP A 225 18.85 7.48 15.12
N THR A 226 18.21 7.57 13.95
CA THR A 226 18.90 7.87 12.69
C THR A 226 19.41 9.31 12.60
N GLU A 227 18.82 10.27 13.31
CA GLU A 227 19.35 11.64 13.44
C GLU A 227 20.84 11.65 13.85
N GLU A 228 21.23 10.80 14.79
CA GLU A 228 22.59 10.72 15.31
C GLU A 228 23.57 10.21 14.25
N VAL A 229 23.14 9.26 13.42
CA VAL A 229 23.94 8.74 12.30
C VAL A 229 24.19 9.80 11.25
N PHE A 230 23.15 10.57 10.91
CA PHE A 230 23.27 11.65 9.94
C PHE A 230 24.13 12.80 10.47
N MET A 231 23.95 13.20 11.73
CA MET A 231 24.77 14.23 12.36
C MET A 231 26.25 13.85 12.37
N GLY A 232 26.59 12.64 12.81
CA GLY A 232 27.97 12.15 12.80
C GLY A 232 28.57 12.12 11.39
N ARG A 233 27.75 11.83 10.37
CA ARG A 233 28.16 11.86 8.96
C ARG A 233 28.48 13.29 8.49
N PHE A 234 27.64 14.27 8.81
CA PHE A 234 27.92 15.66 8.46
C PHE A 234 29.21 16.16 9.12
N GLN A 235 29.39 15.89 10.41
CA GLN A 235 30.61 16.24 11.14
C GLN A 235 31.86 15.59 10.52
N THR A 236 31.76 14.33 10.08
CA THR A 236 32.84 13.62 9.39
C THR A 236 33.19 14.29 8.06
N ILE A 237 32.19 14.65 7.24
CA ILE A 237 32.40 15.33 5.94
C ILE A 237 33.02 16.73 6.11
N LEU A 238 32.67 17.44 7.18
CA LEU A 238 33.28 18.74 7.47
C LEU A 238 34.71 18.63 8.00
N SER A 239 35.02 17.55 8.72
CA SER A 239 36.33 17.37 9.37
C SER A 239 37.38 16.70 8.48
N MET A 240 36.95 16.01 7.42
CA MET A 240 37.81 15.21 6.56
C MET A 240 37.56 15.55 5.10
N ASP A 241 38.61 15.45 4.29
CA ASP A 241 38.49 15.61 2.84
C ASP A 241 38.11 14.27 2.21
N GLU A 242 36.95 14.25 1.54
CA GLU A 242 36.39 13.07 0.84
C GLU A 242 36.41 11.76 1.66
N PRO A 243 35.90 11.75 2.91
CA PRO A 243 35.93 10.56 3.75
C PRO A 243 35.19 9.39 3.09
N LYS A 244 35.67 8.17 3.33
CA LYS A 244 34.93 6.96 2.95
C LYS A 244 33.73 6.80 3.85
N LEU A 245 32.55 6.89 3.25
CA LEU A 245 31.28 6.80 3.95
C LEU A 245 30.74 5.37 3.86
N LEU A 246 30.83 4.64 4.96
CA LEU A 246 30.28 3.29 5.04
C LEU A 246 28.75 3.35 4.97
N ALA A 247 28.19 2.42 4.18
CA ALA A 247 26.77 2.12 4.23
C ALA A 247 26.49 1.34 5.52
N PRO A 248 25.40 1.65 6.25
CA PRO A 248 24.99 0.81 7.38
C PRO A 248 24.70 -0.61 6.90
N ALA A 249 24.93 -1.59 7.77
CA ALA A 249 24.58 -2.98 7.48
C ALA A 249 23.08 -3.08 7.13
N PRO A 250 22.67 -3.96 6.19
CA PRO A 250 21.27 -4.03 5.72
C PRO A 250 20.24 -4.27 6.84
N ASP A 251 20.65 -4.93 7.91
CA ASP A 251 19.83 -5.31 9.07
C ASP A 251 20.00 -4.37 10.28
N LEU A 252 20.81 -3.31 10.16
CA LEU A 252 21.20 -2.47 11.31
C LEU A 252 19.97 -1.87 12.01
N ALA A 253 19.00 -1.43 11.21
CA ALA A 253 17.80 -0.78 11.72
C ALA A 253 16.89 -1.78 12.47
N ASP A 254 16.73 -3.00 11.95
CA ASP A 254 15.98 -4.07 12.62
C ASP A 254 16.68 -4.52 13.91
N ARG A 255 18.02 -4.66 13.87
CA ARG A 255 18.80 -4.95 15.08
C ARG A 255 18.64 -3.86 16.13
N TRP A 256 18.70 -2.59 15.76
CA TRP A 256 18.44 -1.50 16.71
C TRP A 256 17.04 -1.54 17.29
N ALA A 257 16.03 -1.83 16.48
CA ALA A 257 14.66 -1.96 16.98
C ALA A 257 14.53 -3.05 18.06
N GLU A 258 15.21 -4.18 17.87
CA GLU A 258 15.26 -5.28 18.83
C GLU A 258 16.12 -4.95 20.06
N GLU A 259 17.39 -4.60 19.86
CA GLU A 259 18.38 -4.35 20.91
C GLU A 259 17.99 -3.18 21.81
N ARG A 260 17.46 -2.11 21.23
CA ARG A 260 17.00 -0.90 21.95
C ARG A 260 15.54 -1.00 22.39
N GLN A 261 14.91 -2.15 22.14
CA GLN A 261 13.55 -2.48 22.56
C GLN A 261 12.52 -1.42 22.18
N TYR A 262 12.47 -1.01 20.90
CA TYR A 262 11.59 0.08 20.45
C TYR A 262 10.12 -0.10 20.83
N LEU A 263 9.61 -1.34 20.82
CA LEU A 263 8.23 -1.64 21.24
C LEU A 263 7.95 -1.34 22.73
N ARG A 264 8.97 -1.18 23.56
CA ARG A 264 8.82 -0.79 24.97
C ARG A 264 8.93 0.72 25.19
N CYS A 265 9.32 1.48 24.18
CA CYS A 265 9.40 2.94 24.27
C CYS A 265 8.01 3.58 24.25
N ASP A 266 7.90 4.70 24.96
CA ASP A 266 6.78 5.62 24.83
C ASP A 266 6.93 6.46 23.55
N ALA A 267 5.88 6.47 22.72
CA ALA A 267 5.94 7.11 21.41
C ALA A 267 6.03 8.64 21.48
N GLU A 268 5.39 9.27 22.48
CA GLU A 268 5.41 10.72 22.65
C GLU A 268 6.80 11.18 23.12
N ARG A 269 7.39 10.47 24.08
CA ARG A 269 8.78 10.73 24.53
C ARG A 269 9.80 10.50 23.42
N ALA A 270 9.61 9.48 22.59
CA ALA A 270 10.47 9.24 21.43
C ALA A 270 10.34 10.37 20.41
N LEU A 271 9.13 10.86 20.16
CA LEU A 271 8.88 12.00 19.28
C LEU A 271 9.48 13.30 19.80
N GLU A 272 9.39 13.58 21.11
CA GLU A 272 10.01 14.75 21.73
C GLU A 272 11.54 14.71 21.57
N ALA A 273 12.15 13.55 21.82
CA ALA A 273 13.58 13.37 21.60
C ALA A 273 13.98 13.52 20.12
N PHE A 274 13.17 13.01 19.18
CA PHE A 274 13.37 13.23 17.75
C PHE A 274 13.30 14.72 17.40
N ARG A 275 12.27 15.44 17.88
CA ARG A 275 12.08 16.86 17.63
C ARG A 275 13.31 17.66 18.06
N LYS A 276 13.80 17.43 19.28
CA LYS A 276 15.00 18.11 19.79
C LYS A 276 16.23 17.85 18.90
N ARG A 277 16.49 16.59 18.56
CA ARG A 277 17.62 16.22 17.68
C ARG A 277 17.48 16.84 16.29
N ARG A 278 16.27 16.90 15.75
CA ARG A 278 15.97 17.53 14.46
C ARG A 278 16.19 19.04 14.49
N GLU A 279 15.79 19.72 15.56
CA GLU A 279 16.05 21.16 15.76
C GLU A 279 17.56 21.44 15.82
N GLU A 280 18.32 20.63 16.53
CA GLU A 280 19.79 20.70 16.59
C GLU A 280 20.42 20.47 15.20
N ALA A 281 19.93 19.48 14.44
CA ALA A 281 20.39 19.20 13.08
C ALA A 281 20.09 20.36 12.11
N LEU A 282 18.88 20.91 12.15
CA LEU A 282 18.49 22.04 11.31
C LEU A 282 19.30 23.30 11.65
N ALA A 283 19.52 23.59 12.93
CA ALA A 283 20.35 24.71 13.35
C ALA A 283 21.80 24.57 12.87
N PHE A 284 22.37 23.36 12.99
CA PHE A 284 23.70 23.04 12.46
C PHE A 284 23.78 23.25 10.94
N LEU A 285 22.84 22.68 10.18
CA LEU A 285 22.83 22.77 8.71
C LEU A 285 22.62 24.19 8.20
N ARG A 286 21.77 24.99 8.88
CA ARG A 286 21.52 26.40 8.53
C ARG A 286 22.73 27.32 8.76
N ASN A 287 23.68 26.90 9.60
CA ASN A 287 24.91 27.65 9.86
C ASN A 287 26.06 27.32 8.88
N LEU A 288 25.87 26.38 7.95
CA LEU A 288 26.89 26.02 6.97
C LEU A 288 27.07 27.11 5.91
N GLY A 289 28.33 27.40 5.56
CA GLY A 289 28.65 28.31 4.46
C GLY A 289 28.38 27.68 3.09
N PRO A 290 28.26 28.48 2.00
CA PRO A 290 28.00 27.96 0.66
C PRO A 290 29.01 26.90 0.18
N SER A 291 30.28 27.02 0.57
CA SER A 291 31.32 26.03 0.24
C SER A 291 31.18 24.72 0.99
N ASP A 292 30.63 24.73 2.21
CA ASP A 292 30.47 23.53 3.04
C ASP A 292 29.46 22.57 2.42
N TRP A 293 28.40 23.10 1.79
CA TRP A 293 27.42 22.31 1.06
C TRP A 293 28.01 21.47 -0.08
N GLN A 294 29.14 21.91 -0.65
CA GLN A 294 29.86 21.20 -1.71
C GLN A 294 30.83 20.14 -1.18
N ARG A 295 31.13 20.14 0.13
CA ARG A 295 31.91 19.08 0.76
C ARG A 295 31.12 17.78 0.71
N GLY A 296 31.83 16.68 0.51
CA GLY A 296 31.23 15.36 0.36
C GLY A 296 32.18 14.26 0.80
N GLY A 297 31.68 13.03 0.71
CA GLY A 297 32.46 11.82 0.93
C GLY A 297 32.07 10.71 -0.04
N LEU A 298 32.91 9.69 -0.14
CA LEU A 298 32.75 8.59 -1.08
C LEU A 298 31.87 7.50 -0.46
N HIS A 299 30.63 7.38 -0.93
CA HIS A 299 29.71 6.31 -0.56
C HIS A 299 29.94 5.07 -1.43
N ALA A 300 30.07 3.90 -0.80
CA ALA A 300 30.45 2.65 -1.46
C ALA A 300 29.60 2.26 -2.68
N VAL A 301 28.30 2.64 -2.69
CA VAL A 301 27.35 2.29 -3.76
C VAL A 301 26.97 3.49 -4.64
N ARG A 302 26.97 4.70 -4.08
CA ARG A 302 26.39 5.90 -4.74
C ARG A 302 27.46 6.85 -5.28
N GLY A 303 28.73 6.52 -5.10
CA GLY A 303 29.83 7.41 -5.45
C GLY A 303 29.92 8.58 -4.48
N ARG A 304 30.44 9.71 -4.95
CA ARG A 304 30.59 10.92 -4.13
C ARG A 304 29.22 11.49 -3.77
N MET A 305 28.99 11.71 -2.48
CA MET A 305 27.77 12.32 -1.94
C MET A 305 28.12 13.53 -1.09
N THR A 306 27.54 14.68 -1.43
CA THR A 306 27.70 15.95 -0.72
C THR A 306 26.82 16.03 0.53
N ILE A 307 27.05 17.04 1.37
CA ILE A 307 26.13 17.36 2.48
C ILE A 307 24.71 17.62 1.94
N GLY A 308 24.59 18.34 0.82
CA GLY A 308 23.30 18.58 0.16
C GLY A 308 22.59 17.27 -0.23
N ASP A 309 23.32 16.32 -0.80
CA ASP A 309 22.77 15.01 -1.16
C ASP A 309 22.26 14.24 0.06
N TRP A 310 23.00 14.29 1.17
CA TRP A 310 22.59 13.63 2.42
C TRP A 310 21.37 14.30 3.07
N VAL A 311 21.23 15.62 2.97
CA VAL A 311 20.02 16.33 3.40
C VAL A 311 18.80 15.92 2.54
N ALA A 312 18.97 15.76 1.23
CA ALA A 312 17.95 15.17 0.36
C ALA A 312 17.60 13.73 0.77
N VAL A 313 18.60 12.90 1.11
CA VAL A 313 18.38 11.52 1.59
C VAL A 313 17.60 11.51 2.91
N MET A 314 17.98 12.33 3.89
CA MET A 314 17.26 12.45 5.17
C MET A 314 15.80 12.82 4.96
N ALA A 315 15.56 13.80 4.10
CA ALA A 315 14.23 14.31 3.91
C ALA A 315 13.36 13.29 3.14
N TRP A 316 13.91 12.53 2.20
CA TRP A 316 13.24 11.38 1.56
C TRP A 316 12.96 10.24 2.56
N HIS A 317 13.94 9.96 3.44
CA HIS A 317 13.86 8.95 4.47
C HIS A 317 12.71 9.23 5.45
N ASP A 318 12.52 10.48 5.84
CA ASP A 318 11.38 10.93 6.63
C ASP A 318 10.04 10.61 5.96
N ASP A 319 9.88 10.92 4.66
CA ASP A 319 8.63 10.65 3.92
C ASP A 319 8.33 9.16 3.88
N ASN A 320 9.35 8.34 3.61
CA ASN A 320 9.22 6.89 3.52
C ASN A 320 8.76 6.29 4.85
N HIS A 321 9.30 6.79 5.96
CA HIS A 321 8.90 6.33 7.29
C HIS A 321 7.57 6.92 7.75
N LEU A 322 7.22 8.15 7.38
CA LEU A 322 5.88 8.69 7.63
C LEU A 322 4.80 7.88 6.93
N ASP A 323 5.02 7.47 5.67
CA ASP A 323 4.13 6.55 4.96
C ASP A 323 4.05 5.19 5.67
N GLN A 324 5.19 4.60 6.05
CA GLN A 324 5.22 3.35 6.81
C GLN A 324 4.44 3.45 8.13
N LEU A 325 4.58 4.55 8.86
CA LEU A 325 3.85 4.81 10.10
C LEU A 325 2.34 4.88 9.85
N GLN A 326 1.90 5.59 8.81
CA GLN A 326 0.48 5.67 8.45
C GLN A 326 -0.09 4.30 8.09
N ARG A 327 0.63 3.53 7.26
CA ARG A 327 0.26 2.15 6.93
C ARG A 327 0.16 1.27 8.18
N ALA A 328 1.11 1.39 9.11
CA ALA A 328 1.10 0.64 10.35
C ALA A 328 -0.12 0.93 11.24
N LEU A 329 -0.49 2.21 11.39
CA LEU A 329 -1.69 2.63 12.12
C LEU A 329 -2.97 2.03 11.53
N GLU A 330 -3.03 1.94 10.20
CA GLU A 330 -4.12 1.30 9.46
C GLU A 330 -4.07 -0.23 9.47
N GLY A 331 -2.99 -0.83 9.99
CA GLY A 331 -2.77 -2.28 9.99
C GLY A 331 -2.41 -2.84 8.61
N ARG A 332 -1.82 -2.00 7.75
CA ARG A 332 -1.35 -2.36 6.41
C ARG A 332 0.17 -2.55 6.41
N ALA A 333 0.60 -3.62 5.76
CA ALA A 333 1.98 -3.96 5.50
C ALA A 333 2.64 -3.01 4.49
#